data_AF-A0A7U6QIZ6-F1
#
_entry.id   AF-A0A7U6QIZ6-F1
#
_cell.length_a   1.000
_cell.length_b   1.000
_cell.length_c   1.000
_cell.angle_alpha   90.00
_cell.angle_beta   90.00
_cell.angle_gamma   90.00
#
_symmetry.space_group_name_H-M   'P 1'
#
loop_
_entity.id
_entity.type
_entity.pdbx_description
1 polymer ?
#
loop_
_entity_poly.entity_id
_entity_poly.type
_entity_poly.pdbx_seq_one_letter_code
_entity_poly.pdbx_strand_id
1 'polypeptide(L)'
;MGIRALQTTDYRTDYAGYTASGNQRVNDFYNGLSSASEKSDSNGVGEVLGLTMIPYNDMMSYGMSAFYSDQSTEKDPIIRVSSNYGGEQRYYDVSVNEVNPRNASQLEMFALSCYQDDKGITDGGTYGSFTRLKAYAQNAADNGYGIDLQNPDNASTKMNWVSMLQDMANVYLQNSQTNTQYLDCSGLASTLEKLSDRLEETGTNN
;
A
#
# COMPACT_ATOMS: atom_id res chain seq x y z
N MET A 1 42.11 -0.81 19.26
CA MET A 1 40.69 -0.83 19.69
C MET A 1 40.05 0.44 19.14
N GLY A 2 39.34 0.33 18.01
CA GLY A 2 38.68 1.46 17.37
C GLY A 2 37.17 1.24 17.45
N ILE A 3 36.49 2.10 18.20
CA ILE A 3 35.04 2.12 18.33
C ILE A 3 34.50 2.57 16.97
N ARG A 4 33.83 1.68 16.23
CA ARG A 4 33.06 2.07 15.06
C ARG A 4 31.81 2.80 15.55
N ALA A 5 31.70 4.07 15.20
CA ALA A 5 30.47 4.84 15.36
C ALA A 5 29.35 4.11 14.60
N LEU A 6 28.24 3.87 15.31
CA LEU A 6 26.99 3.45 14.71
C LEU A 6 26.52 4.58 13.79
N GLN A 7 26.38 4.30 12.49
CA GLN A 7 25.60 5.14 11.60
C GLN A 7 24.16 5.05 12.06
N THR A 8 23.67 6.12 12.69
CA THR A 8 22.24 6.32 12.90
C THR A 8 21.66 6.74 11.57
N THR A 9 21.11 5.78 10.83
CA THR A 9 20.09 6.10 9.84
C THR A 9 18.93 6.72 10.61
N ASP A 10 18.65 8.00 10.37
CA ASP A 10 17.48 8.70 10.89
C ASP A 10 16.21 8.12 10.24
N TYR A 11 15.88 6.89 10.59
CA TYR A 11 14.50 6.45 10.54
C TYR A 11 13.81 7.19 11.68
N ARG A 12 12.78 8.00 11.39
CA ARG A 12 11.85 8.47 12.41
C ARG A 12 11.42 7.25 13.24
N THR A 13 11.93 7.18 14.47
CA THR A 13 11.78 6.03 15.38
C THR A 13 10.55 6.18 16.28
N ASP A 14 9.79 7.22 16.04
CA ASP A 14 8.62 7.68 16.74
C ASP A 14 7.40 7.54 15.82
N TYR A 15 6.99 6.29 15.60
CA TYR A 15 5.65 5.97 15.10
C TYR A 15 4.63 6.52 16.10
N ALA A 16 4.08 7.69 15.80
CA ALA A 16 3.02 8.32 16.61
C ALA A 16 1.67 7.64 16.34
N GLY A 17 1.58 6.33 16.58
CA GLY A 17 0.36 5.56 16.37
C GLY A 17 -0.79 5.96 17.29
N TYR A 18 -1.98 5.45 17.00
CA TYR A 18 -3.08 5.43 17.97
C TYR A 18 -2.71 4.55 19.17
N THR A 19 -3.29 4.83 20.33
CA THR A 19 -3.17 3.94 21.48
C THR A 19 -3.67 2.53 21.13
N ALA A 20 -3.03 1.52 21.72
CA ALA A 20 -3.40 0.13 21.50
C ALA A 20 -4.88 -0.09 21.87
N SER A 21 -5.64 -0.66 20.94
CA SER A 21 -7.09 -0.87 21.05
C SER A 21 -7.50 -1.97 22.03
N GLY A 22 -6.53 -2.62 22.68
CA GLY A 22 -6.72 -3.88 23.41
C GLY A 22 -6.97 -5.11 22.53
N ASN A 23 -7.16 -4.92 21.21
CA ASN A 23 -7.32 -5.99 20.23
C ASN A 23 -6.02 -6.19 19.45
N GLN A 24 -5.41 -7.37 19.59
CA GLN A 24 -4.11 -7.67 18.97
C GLN A 24 -4.15 -7.54 17.45
N ARG A 25 -5.18 -8.06 16.77
CA ARG A 25 -5.30 -7.98 15.30
C ARG A 25 -5.35 -6.54 14.79
N VAL A 26 -6.06 -5.68 15.51
CA VAL A 26 -6.16 -4.25 15.17
C VAL A 26 -4.83 -3.56 15.40
N ASN A 27 -4.15 -3.88 16.51
CA ASN A 27 -2.83 -3.33 16.78
C ASN A 27 -1.81 -3.80 15.74
N ASP A 28 -1.83 -5.07 15.34
CA ASP A 28 -0.94 -5.64 14.33
C ASP A 28 -1.17 -5.00 12.95
N PHE A 29 -2.43 -4.72 12.59
CA PHE A 29 -2.76 -4.00 11.35
C PHE A 29 -2.09 -2.63 11.29
N TYR A 30 -2.20 -1.83 12.34
CA TYR A 30 -1.65 -0.49 12.33
C TYR A 30 -0.13 -0.46 12.59
N ASN A 31 0.37 -1.33 13.47
CA ASN A 31 1.82 -1.50 13.69
C ASN A 31 2.53 -2.08 12.45
N GLY A 32 1.79 -2.74 11.56
CA GLY A 32 2.30 -3.27 10.30
C GLY A 32 2.62 -2.20 9.25
N LEU A 33 2.18 -0.94 9.43
CA LEU A 33 2.48 0.17 8.53
C LEU A 33 3.97 0.54 8.55
N SER A 34 4.49 1.12 7.48
CA SER A 34 5.86 1.63 7.40
C SER A 34 5.95 3.09 7.87
N SER A 35 7.17 3.64 7.85
CA SER A 35 7.41 5.07 8.10
C SER A 35 6.75 5.99 7.08
N ALA A 36 6.32 5.47 5.92
CA ALA A 36 5.55 6.24 4.94
C ALA A 36 4.14 6.58 5.42
N SER A 37 3.67 6.00 6.54
CA SER A 37 2.36 6.25 7.11
C SER A 37 2.47 6.83 8.51
N GLU A 38 1.78 7.93 8.77
CA GLU A 38 1.65 8.54 10.09
C GLU A 38 0.20 8.70 10.51
N LYS A 39 -0.06 8.70 11.82
CA LYS A 39 -1.40 9.00 12.34
C LYS A 39 -1.80 10.41 11.94
N SER A 40 -3.06 10.57 11.54
CA SER A 40 -3.69 11.88 11.45
C SER A 40 -4.80 12.04 12.49
N ASP A 41 -4.88 13.24 13.06
CA ASP A 41 -5.95 13.68 13.96
C ASP A 41 -7.02 14.51 13.23
N SER A 42 -6.80 14.80 11.94
CA SER A 42 -7.74 15.55 11.11
C SER A 42 -8.60 14.59 10.30
N ASN A 43 -9.88 14.91 10.17
CA ASN A 43 -10.77 14.16 9.31
C ASN A 43 -10.37 14.37 7.83
N GLY A 44 -10.71 13.42 6.95
CA GLY A 44 -10.58 13.62 5.51
C GLY A 44 -11.32 14.87 5.04
N VAL A 45 -10.69 15.65 4.15
CA VAL A 45 -11.28 16.81 3.50
C VAL A 45 -11.27 16.60 1.99
N GLY A 46 -12.32 17.08 1.31
CA GLY A 46 -12.41 17.03 -0.16
C GLY A 46 -13.11 15.79 -0.71
N GLU A 47 -12.87 15.51 -1.99
CA GLU A 47 -13.47 14.40 -2.74
C GLU A 47 -12.82 13.06 -2.37
N VAL A 48 -13.63 12.01 -2.36
CA VAL A 48 -13.15 10.63 -2.17
C VAL A 48 -12.41 10.20 -3.44
N LEU A 49 -11.12 9.90 -3.32
CA LEU A 49 -10.29 9.40 -4.44
C LEU A 49 -10.54 7.92 -4.72
N GLY A 50 -10.88 7.15 -3.68
CA GLY A 50 -11.11 5.72 -3.82
C GLY A 50 -11.72 5.09 -2.57
N LEU A 51 -12.31 3.91 -2.76
CA LEU A 51 -12.92 3.08 -1.72
C LEU A 51 -12.43 1.64 -1.85
N THR A 52 -12.16 1.00 -0.72
CA THR A 52 -11.85 -0.44 -0.69
C THR A 52 -12.29 -1.07 0.63
N MET A 53 -12.14 -2.38 0.74
CA MET A 53 -12.42 -3.15 1.95
C MET A 53 -11.25 -4.09 2.28
N ILE A 54 -11.00 -4.27 3.58
CA ILE A 54 -10.00 -5.18 4.14
C ILE A 54 -10.72 -6.22 5.02
N PRO A 55 -10.45 -7.52 4.84
CA PRO A 55 -11.08 -8.56 5.65
C PRO A 55 -10.62 -8.48 7.10
N TYR A 56 -11.56 -8.70 8.03
CA TYR A 56 -11.31 -8.74 9.46
C TYR A 56 -11.56 -10.12 10.06
N ASN A 57 -12.54 -10.86 9.53
CA ASN A 57 -12.78 -12.28 9.77
C ASN A 57 -13.61 -12.83 8.59
N ASP A 58 -13.96 -14.12 8.63
CA ASP A 58 -14.70 -14.79 7.55
C ASP A 58 -16.06 -14.16 7.19
N MET A 59 -16.62 -13.33 8.08
CA MET A 59 -17.95 -12.71 7.91
C MET A 59 -17.90 -11.18 7.83
N MET A 60 -16.75 -10.56 8.10
CA MET A 60 -16.65 -9.13 8.32
C MET A 60 -15.45 -8.54 7.62
N SER A 61 -15.68 -7.43 6.93
CA SER A 61 -14.66 -6.58 6.35
C SER A 61 -14.89 -5.14 6.80
N TYR A 62 -13.81 -4.38 6.90
CA TYR A 62 -13.85 -2.96 7.22
C TYR A 62 -13.50 -2.13 5.98
N GLY A 63 -14.09 -0.95 5.89
CA GLY A 63 -13.93 -0.05 4.77
C GLY A 63 -12.70 0.84 4.92
N MET A 64 -12.12 1.21 3.79
CA MET A 64 -11.14 2.29 3.69
C MET A 64 -11.56 3.29 2.62
N SER A 65 -11.29 4.57 2.87
CA SER A 65 -11.53 5.67 1.94
C SER A 65 -10.29 6.55 1.87
N ALA A 66 -9.90 6.94 0.66
CA ALA A 66 -8.73 7.79 0.42
C ALA A 66 -9.13 9.21 0.02
N PHE A 67 -8.40 10.19 0.53
CA PHE A 67 -8.56 11.63 0.27
C PHE A 67 -7.19 12.28 0.18
N TYR A 68 -7.09 13.46 -0.42
CA TYR A 68 -5.91 14.29 -0.20
C TYR A 68 -5.87 14.79 1.25
N SER A 69 -4.70 14.74 1.87
CA SER A 69 -4.47 15.42 3.15
C SER A 69 -4.47 16.93 2.94
N ASP A 70 -4.89 17.68 3.96
CA ASP A 70 -4.76 19.14 4.00
C ASP A 70 -3.30 19.63 4.00
N GLN A 71 -2.36 18.73 4.31
CA GLN A 71 -0.92 18.98 4.23
C GLN A 71 -0.30 18.54 2.89
N SER A 72 -1.08 17.94 1.99
CA SER A 72 -0.59 17.46 0.70
C SER A 72 -0.19 18.62 -0.21
N THR A 73 0.93 18.45 -0.90
CA THR A 73 1.41 19.38 -1.94
C THR A 73 1.75 18.63 -3.22
N GLU A 74 2.01 19.34 -4.32
CA GLU A 74 2.45 18.69 -5.57
C GLU A 74 3.82 18.02 -5.44
N LYS A 75 4.72 18.59 -4.64
CA LYS A 75 6.08 18.05 -4.42
C LYS A 75 6.09 16.91 -3.40
N ASP A 76 5.19 17.00 -2.43
CA ASP A 76 5.02 16.03 -1.37
C ASP A 76 3.55 15.64 -1.27
N PRO A 77 3.09 14.74 -2.17
CA PRO A 77 1.72 14.26 -2.17
C PRO A 77 1.46 13.33 -0.99
N ILE A 78 0.44 13.68 -0.21
CA ILE A 78 0.03 12.94 1.00
C ILE A 78 -1.44 12.54 0.84
N ILE A 79 -1.70 11.24 0.92
CA ILE A 79 -3.05 10.68 0.88
C ILE A 79 -3.48 10.30 2.29
N ARG A 80 -4.57 10.90 2.76
CA ARG A 80 -5.23 10.51 4.00
C ARG A 80 -6.14 9.31 3.76
N VAL A 81 -5.87 8.21 4.46
CA VAL A 81 -6.72 7.03 4.51
C VAL A 81 -7.55 7.04 5.78
N SER A 82 -8.86 7.11 5.60
CA SER A 82 -9.88 6.82 6.61
C SER A 82 -10.09 5.31 6.66
N SER A 83 -9.98 4.68 7.84
CA SER A 83 -10.21 3.25 8.03
C SER A 83 -10.97 2.99 9.33
N ASN A 84 -12.02 2.17 9.26
CA ASN A 84 -12.75 1.71 10.45
C ASN A 84 -12.31 0.31 10.91
N TYR A 85 -11.10 -0.12 10.55
CA TYR A 85 -10.59 -1.46 10.87
C TYR A 85 -10.54 -1.70 12.38
N GLY A 86 -11.30 -2.68 12.86
CA GLY A 86 -11.46 -2.95 14.29
C GLY A 86 -12.63 -2.23 14.97
N GLY A 87 -13.48 -1.55 14.20
CA GLY A 87 -14.71 -0.90 14.67
C GLY A 87 -14.53 0.53 15.17
N GLU A 88 -13.29 1.02 15.26
CA GLU A 88 -12.96 2.42 15.56
C GLU A 88 -12.50 3.13 14.27
N GLN A 89 -13.04 4.32 14.04
CA GLN A 89 -12.62 5.15 12.91
C GLN A 89 -11.25 5.78 13.20
N ARG A 90 -10.28 5.53 12.33
CA ARG A 90 -8.90 6.05 12.40
C ARG A 90 -8.49 6.66 11.06
N TYR A 91 -7.52 7.56 11.13
CA TYR A 91 -6.98 8.27 9.96
C TYR A 91 -5.46 8.16 9.91
N TYR A 92 -4.93 7.93 8.72
CA TYR A 92 -3.51 7.81 8.44
C TYR A 92 -3.13 8.66 7.25
N ASP A 93 -2.16 9.54 7.40
CA ASP A 93 -1.56 10.28 6.31
C ASP A 93 -0.41 9.43 5.73
N VAL A 94 -0.52 9.13 4.44
CA VAL A 94 0.45 8.31 3.71
C VAL A 94 1.22 9.20 2.74
N SER A 95 2.52 9.37 2.99
CA SER A 95 3.44 10.07 2.11
C SER A 95 3.70 9.21 0.88
N VAL A 96 3.07 9.55 -0.25
CA VAL A 96 3.05 8.71 -1.44
C VAL A 96 4.46 8.48 -2.01
N ASN A 97 5.31 9.50 -1.91
CA ASN A 97 6.69 9.41 -2.34
C ASN A 97 7.52 8.42 -1.52
N GLU A 98 7.11 8.09 -0.30
CA GLU A 98 7.84 7.22 0.64
C GLU A 98 7.33 5.78 0.66
N VAL A 99 6.17 5.51 0.03
CA VAL A 99 5.65 4.15 -0.09
C VAL A 99 6.60 3.34 -0.97
N ASN A 100 7.17 2.27 -0.41
CA ASN A 100 7.99 1.31 -1.14
C ASN A 100 7.16 0.10 -1.60
N PRO A 101 6.80 -0.02 -2.89
CA PRO A 101 6.00 -1.14 -3.40
C PRO A 101 6.65 -2.52 -3.23
N ARG A 102 7.96 -2.61 -2.99
CA ARG A 102 8.64 -3.88 -2.67
C ARG A 102 8.41 -4.34 -1.22
N ASN A 103 7.88 -3.47 -0.35
CA ASN A 103 7.63 -3.75 1.06
C ASN A 103 6.51 -2.87 1.62
N ALA A 104 5.33 -2.91 1.01
CA ALA A 104 4.18 -2.09 1.39
C ALA A 104 2.99 -2.93 1.85
N SER A 105 2.22 -2.38 2.79
CA SER A 105 0.94 -2.94 3.25
C SER A 105 -0.20 -2.67 2.26
N GLN A 106 -1.35 -3.31 2.48
CA GLN A 106 -2.55 -3.03 1.69
C GLN A 106 -3.02 -1.57 1.82
N LEU A 107 -2.87 -0.94 3.00
CA LEU A 107 -3.26 0.46 3.23
C LEU A 107 -2.38 1.42 2.41
N GLU A 108 -1.06 1.20 2.45
CA GLU A 108 -0.09 2.04 1.74
C GLU A 108 -0.24 1.89 0.23
N MET A 109 -0.43 0.68 -0.27
CA MET A 109 -0.68 0.45 -1.69
C MET A 109 -2.03 0.98 -2.16
N PHE A 110 -3.05 0.96 -1.29
CA PHE A 110 -4.33 1.60 -1.58
C PHE A 110 -4.16 3.11 -1.75
N ALA A 111 -3.46 3.77 -0.82
CA ALA A 111 -3.17 5.20 -0.90
C ALA A 111 -2.39 5.56 -2.18
N LEU A 112 -1.29 4.83 -2.45
CA LEU A 112 -0.47 5.02 -3.66
C LEU A 112 -1.30 4.85 -4.94
N SER A 113 -2.13 3.81 -5.02
CA SER A 113 -2.95 3.56 -6.20
C SER A 113 -3.98 4.67 -6.45
N CYS A 114 -4.64 5.16 -5.39
CA CYS A 114 -5.60 6.26 -5.52
C CYS A 114 -4.95 7.54 -6.04
N TYR A 115 -3.74 7.84 -5.57
CA TYR A 115 -2.95 8.97 -6.10
C TYR A 115 -2.58 8.76 -7.57
N GLN A 116 -2.10 7.56 -7.94
CA GLN A 116 -1.71 7.26 -9.32
C GLN A 116 -2.88 7.37 -10.29
N ASP A 117 -4.07 6.93 -9.86
CA ASP A 117 -5.31 7.04 -10.64
C ASP A 117 -5.69 8.52 -10.84
N ASP A 118 -5.67 9.32 -9.77
CA ASP A 118 -5.98 10.77 -9.84
C ASP A 118 -5.00 11.55 -10.73
N LYS A 119 -3.71 11.19 -10.71
CA LYS A 119 -2.69 11.81 -11.57
C LYS A 119 -2.66 11.27 -13.00
N GLY A 120 -3.51 10.30 -13.34
CA GLY A 120 -3.52 9.66 -14.65
C GLY A 120 -2.22 8.90 -14.97
N ILE A 121 -1.48 8.50 -13.93
CA ILE A 121 -0.31 7.61 -14.06
C ILE A 121 -0.79 6.20 -14.39
N THR A 122 -1.92 5.83 -13.79
CA THR A 122 -2.72 4.64 -14.10
C THR A 122 -4.07 5.09 -14.64
N ASP A 123 -4.72 4.25 -15.45
CA ASP A 123 -6.02 4.58 -16.04
C ASP A 123 -7.20 4.43 -15.06
N GLY A 124 -6.96 3.95 -13.83
CA GLY A 124 -7.96 3.66 -12.78
C GLY A 124 -8.95 2.55 -13.10
N GLY A 125 -9.28 2.32 -14.38
CA GLY A 125 -10.38 1.46 -14.78
C GLY A 125 -11.70 1.89 -14.14
N THR A 126 -12.67 0.96 -14.09
CA THR A 126 -14.00 1.24 -13.52
C THR A 126 -14.00 1.32 -11.99
N TYR A 127 -13.08 0.62 -11.32
CA TYR A 127 -13.12 0.39 -9.87
C TYR A 127 -11.82 0.78 -9.13
N GLY A 128 -10.93 1.53 -9.78
CA GLY A 128 -9.62 1.90 -9.25
C GLY A 128 -8.54 0.83 -9.48
N SER A 129 -7.29 1.26 -9.64
CA SER A 129 -6.15 0.38 -9.86
C SER A 129 -5.89 -0.55 -8.68
N PHE A 130 -6.19 -0.12 -7.45
CA PHE A 130 -6.06 -0.97 -6.28
C PHE A 130 -6.98 -2.19 -6.34
N THR A 131 -8.20 -2.05 -6.85
CA THR A 131 -9.13 -3.18 -7.00
C THR A 131 -8.58 -4.21 -7.98
N ARG A 132 -7.98 -3.77 -9.09
CA ARG A 132 -7.28 -4.66 -10.03
C ARG A 132 -6.06 -5.31 -9.39
N LEU A 133 -5.27 -4.53 -8.63
CA LEU A 133 -4.11 -5.03 -7.92
C LEU A 133 -4.49 -6.14 -6.93
N LYS A 134 -5.62 -6.01 -6.20
CA LYS A 134 -6.16 -7.06 -5.34
C LYS A 134 -6.54 -8.32 -6.13
N ALA A 135 -7.13 -8.17 -7.32
CA ALA A 135 -7.46 -9.31 -8.18
C ALA A 135 -6.19 -10.06 -8.63
N TYR A 136 -5.12 -9.33 -8.99
CA TYR A 136 -3.83 -9.96 -9.32
C TYR A 136 -3.17 -10.61 -8.12
N ALA A 137 -3.24 -10.00 -6.94
CA ALA A 137 -2.75 -10.60 -5.71
C ALA A 137 -3.52 -11.89 -5.35
N GLN A 138 -4.84 -11.94 -5.55
CA GLN A 138 -5.62 -13.17 -5.38
C GLN A 138 -5.15 -14.27 -6.34
N ASN A 139 -5.04 -13.95 -7.64
CA ASN A 139 -4.55 -14.92 -8.62
C ASN A 139 -3.12 -15.38 -8.29
N ALA A 140 -2.27 -14.49 -7.77
CA ALA A 140 -0.93 -14.85 -7.33
C ALA A 140 -0.96 -15.81 -6.14
N ALA A 141 -1.82 -15.57 -5.14
CA ALA A 141 -2.00 -16.49 -4.02
C ALA A 141 -2.47 -17.88 -4.48
N ASP A 142 -3.45 -17.93 -5.39
CA ASP A 142 -3.96 -19.18 -5.96
C ASP A 142 -2.89 -19.96 -6.76
N ASN A 143 -1.90 -19.27 -7.31
CA ASN A 143 -0.76 -19.86 -8.04
C ASN A 143 0.50 -20.05 -7.15
N GLY A 144 0.44 -19.69 -5.86
CA GLY A 144 1.55 -19.85 -4.92
C GLY A 144 2.66 -18.79 -4.98
N TYR A 145 2.40 -17.62 -5.59
CA TYR A 145 3.33 -16.50 -5.77
C TYR A 145 3.08 -15.31 -4.84
N GLY A 146 2.18 -15.43 -3.86
CA GLY A 146 1.81 -14.31 -3.01
C GLY A 146 1.05 -14.70 -1.75
N ILE A 147 0.58 -13.67 -1.04
CA ILE A 147 -0.28 -13.81 0.14
C ILE A 147 -1.75 -13.70 -0.28
N ASP A 148 -2.61 -14.51 0.35
CA ASP A 148 -4.05 -14.37 0.20
C ASP A 148 -4.53 -13.13 0.97
N LEU A 149 -4.91 -12.08 0.23
CA LEU A 149 -5.41 -10.83 0.82
C LEU A 149 -6.83 -10.96 1.37
N GLN A 150 -7.56 -12.05 1.09
CA GLN A 150 -8.84 -12.36 1.71
C GLN A 150 -8.68 -13.04 3.07
N ASN A 151 -7.51 -13.66 3.33
CA ASN A 151 -7.20 -14.17 4.65
C ASN A 151 -7.01 -13.00 5.63
N PRO A 152 -7.86 -12.87 6.67
CA PRO A 152 -7.77 -11.80 7.65
C PRO A 152 -6.42 -11.70 8.38
N ASP A 153 -5.69 -12.81 8.50
CA ASP A 153 -4.37 -12.83 9.15
C ASP A 153 -3.31 -12.09 8.32
N ASN A 154 -3.57 -11.87 7.03
CA ASN A 154 -2.69 -11.15 6.12
C ASN A 154 -3.03 -9.65 5.98
N ALA A 155 -4.01 -9.13 6.74
CA ALA A 155 -4.43 -7.74 6.63
C ALA A 155 -3.29 -6.73 6.85
N SER A 156 -2.34 -7.06 7.75
CA SER A 156 -1.17 -6.24 8.09
C SER A 156 0.08 -6.58 7.28
N THR A 157 0.06 -7.68 6.52
CA THR A 157 1.26 -8.23 5.90
C THR A 157 1.74 -7.33 4.77
N LYS A 158 3.02 -6.95 4.85
CA LYS A 158 3.72 -6.30 3.75
C LYS A 158 4.17 -7.34 2.73
N MET A 159 4.09 -6.99 1.46
CA MET A 159 4.54 -7.85 0.37
C MET A 159 5.28 -7.06 -0.70
N ASN A 160 6.02 -7.80 -1.54
CA ASN A 160 6.65 -7.24 -2.73
C ASN A 160 5.64 -7.26 -3.88
N TRP A 161 4.93 -6.15 -4.07
CA TRP A 161 3.91 -6.00 -5.10
C TRP A 161 4.51 -6.01 -6.52
N VAL A 162 5.75 -5.54 -6.67
CA VAL A 162 6.49 -5.58 -7.94
C VAL A 162 6.75 -7.02 -8.35
N SER A 163 7.35 -7.82 -7.46
CA SER A 163 7.62 -9.24 -7.74
C SER A 163 6.35 -10.02 -8.03
N MET A 164 5.29 -9.79 -7.23
CA MET A 164 4.00 -10.46 -7.45
C MET A 164 3.44 -10.17 -8.85
N LEU A 165 3.50 -8.92 -9.31
CA LEU A 165 3.03 -8.57 -10.66
C LEU A 165 3.92 -9.14 -11.76
N GLN A 166 5.23 -9.21 -11.56
CA GLN A 166 6.16 -9.84 -12.50
C GLN A 166 5.90 -11.35 -12.62
N ASP A 167 5.67 -12.03 -11.50
CA ASP A 167 5.32 -13.45 -11.47
C ASP A 167 3.97 -13.69 -12.19
N MET A 168 2.96 -12.86 -11.90
CA MET A 168 1.67 -12.95 -12.58
C MET A 168 1.74 -12.62 -14.07
N ALA A 169 2.57 -11.65 -14.48
CA ALA A 169 2.81 -11.38 -15.89
C ALA A 169 3.38 -12.63 -16.59
N ASN A 170 4.32 -13.32 -15.97
CA ASN A 170 4.90 -14.56 -16.51
C ASN A 170 3.87 -15.68 -16.63
N VAL A 171 2.96 -15.82 -15.66
CA VAL A 171 1.84 -16.79 -15.71
C VAL A 171 0.89 -16.46 -16.85
N TYR A 172 0.45 -15.21 -16.96
CA TYR A 172 -0.48 -14.79 -18.01
C TYR A 172 0.12 -14.86 -19.42
N LEU A 173 1.44 -14.72 -19.56
CA LEU A 173 2.12 -14.89 -20.83
C LEU A 173 2.05 -16.33 -21.37
N GLN A 174 1.83 -17.33 -20.51
CA GLN A 174 1.73 -18.73 -20.95
C GLN A 174 0.41 -19.06 -21.66
N ASN A 175 -0.59 -18.18 -21.60
CA ASN A 175 -1.89 -18.38 -22.23
C ASN A 175 -2.27 -17.18 -23.11
N SER A 176 -2.50 -17.43 -24.41
CA SER A 176 -2.85 -16.38 -25.37
C SER A 176 -4.16 -15.66 -25.05
N GLN A 177 -5.07 -16.27 -24.29
CA GLN A 177 -6.32 -15.65 -23.85
C GLN A 177 -6.12 -14.62 -22.73
N THR A 178 -4.96 -14.62 -22.06
CA THR A 178 -4.65 -13.71 -20.94
C THR A 178 -3.63 -12.63 -21.31
N ASN A 179 -3.47 -12.33 -22.60
CA ASN A 179 -2.51 -11.33 -23.07
C ASN A 179 -2.79 -9.92 -22.52
N THR A 180 -4.05 -9.55 -22.32
CA THR A 180 -4.40 -8.25 -21.72
C THR A 180 -3.93 -8.15 -20.27
N GLN A 181 -4.10 -9.21 -19.48
CA GLN A 181 -3.63 -9.27 -18.09
C GLN A 181 -2.10 -9.27 -18.02
N TYR A 182 -1.42 -9.94 -18.95
CA TYR A 182 0.03 -9.85 -19.08
C TYR A 182 0.50 -8.41 -19.27
N LEU A 183 -0.07 -7.69 -20.25
CA LEU A 183 0.29 -6.30 -20.54
C LEU A 183 0.02 -5.38 -19.35
N ASP A 184 -1.12 -5.59 -18.68
CA ASP A 184 -1.51 -4.80 -17.50
C ASP A 184 -0.57 -5.06 -16.30
N CYS A 185 -0.32 -6.33 -15.95
CA CYS A 185 0.62 -6.68 -14.89
C CYS A 185 2.03 -6.16 -15.17
N SER A 186 2.52 -6.28 -16.41
CA SER A 186 3.82 -5.77 -16.82
C SER A 186 3.91 -4.24 -16.72
N GLY A 187 2.87 -3.54 -17.17
CA GLY A 187 2.76 -2.08 -17.07
C GLY A 187 2.75 -1.59 -15.60
N LEU A 188 1.93 -2.20 -14.76
CA LEU A 188 1.87 -1.89 -13.33
C LEU A 188 3.20 -2.20 -12.63
N ALA A 189 3.81 -3.35 -12.91
CA ALA A 189 5.11 -3.73 -12.35
C ALA A 189 6.17 -2.68 -12.69
N SER A 190 6.26 -2.26 -13.96
CA SER A 190 7.22 -1.24 -14.39
C SER A 190 7.01 0.11 -13.71
N THR A 191 5.76 0.52 -13.50
CA THR A 191 5.44 1.77 -12.79
C THR A 191 5.87 1.70 -11.33
N LEU A 192 5.58 0.60 -10.63
CA LEU A 192 5.95 0.41 -9.23
C LEU A 192 7.46 0.20 -9.03
N GLU A 193 8.11 -0.47 -9.98
CA GLU A 193 9.56 -0.67 -10.00
C GLU A 193 10.31 0.67 -10.07
N LYS A 194 9.93 1.55 -11.01
CA LYS A 194 10.51 2.90 -11.12
C LYS A 194 10.36 3.73 -9.85
N LEU A 195 9.24 3.58 -9.13
CA LEU A 195 9.04 4.26 -7.85
C LEU A 195 10.00 3.69 -6.78
N SER A 196 10.14 2.37 -6.73
CA SER A 196 11.02 1.68 -5.80
C SER A 196 12.49 2.06 -6.03
N ASP A 197 12.92 2.10 -7.29
CA ASP A 197 14.31 2.43 -7.65
C ASP A 197 14.66 3.88 -7.27
N ARG A 198 13.73 4.82 -7.49
CA ARG A 198 13.90 6.22 -7.05
C ARG A 198 14.12 6.33 -5.54
N LEU A 199 13.40 5.53 -4.75
CA LEU A 199 13.55 5.52 -3.29
C LEU A 199 14.93 5.02 -2.86
N GLU A 200 15.42 3.95 -3.49
CA GLU A 200 16.74 3.39 -3.22
C GLU A 200 17.87 4.38 -3.59
N GLU A 201 17.74 5.10 -4.71
CA GLU A 201 18.68 6.15 -5.11
C GLU A 201 18.72 7.33 -4.13
N THR A 202 17.56 7.74 -3.59
CA THR A 202 17.51 8.82 -2.59
C THR A 202 18.06 8.39 -1.22
N GLY A 203 17.89 7.13 -0.83
CA GLY A 203 18.40 6.59 0.43
C GLY A 203 19.91 6.34 0.44
N THR A 204 20.56 6.21 -0.72
CA THR A 204 22.01 5.97 -0.83
C THR A 204 22.84 7.26 -0.73
N ASN A 205 22.19 8.43 -0.77
CA ASN A 205 22.85 9.74 -0.80
C ASN A 205 22.80 10.52 0.53
N ASN A 206 22.37 9.89 1.63
CA ASN A 206 22.35 10.47 2.98
C ASN A 206 23.31 9.76 3.94
#